data_AF-A0A2V7GHD9-F1
#
_entry.id   AF-A0A2V7GHD9-F1
#
_cell.length_a   1.000
_cell.length_b   1.000
_cell.length_c   1.000
_cell.angle_alpha   90.00
_cell.angle_beta   90.00
_cell.angle_gamma   90.00
#
_symmetry.space_group_name_H-M   'P 1'
#
loop_
_entity.id
_entity.type
_entity.pdbx_description
1 polymer ?
#
loop_
_entity_poly.entity_id
_entity_poly.type
_entity_poly.pdbx_seq_one_letter_code
_entity_poly.pdbx_strand_id
1 'polypeptide(L)'
;MSASRRLLVLALAAIAAFAALPATLAAQVPLMVGRPATGRLLPSDPTFPDSTHYKLYAFVGNRGDTVTAELTSDDFDANLILPDGNGNRLASDDDSDGKCNARVTYRLPDAANYRIYANSSYRS
;
A
#
# COMPACT_ATOMS: atom_id res chain seq x y z
N MET A 1 -34.75 39.20 42.31
CA MET A 1 -34.53 37.79 42.65
C MET A 1 -33.78 37.13 41.52
N SER A 2 -32.62 36.57 41.84
CA SER A 2 -31.63 35.98 40.92
C SER A 2 -32.09 34.62 40.39
N ALA A 3 -31.81 34.34 39.12
CA ALA A 3 -31.52 32.98 38.65
C ALA A 3 -30.67 33.04 37.37
N SER A 4 -29.37 33.05 37.57
CA SER A 4 -28.33 32.84 36.56
C SER A 4 -28.41 31.42 35.97
N ARG A 5 -28.28 31.26 34.65
CA ARG A 5 -27.84 30.00 34.04
C ARG A 5 -26.67 30.30 33.09
N ARG A 6 -25.46 29.96 33.54
CA ARG A 6 -24.24 30.00 32.72
C ARG A 6 -24.21 28.74 31.84
N LEU A 7 -24.14 28.91 30.52
CA LEU A 7 -23.82 27.81 29.62
C LEU A 7 -22.36 27.99 29.17
N LEU A 8 -21.51 27.06 29.57
CA LEU A 8 -20.12 26.95 29.12
C LEU A 8 -20.11 25.91 28.00
N VAL A 9 -19.84 26.30 26.75
CA VAL A 9 -19.57 25.34 25.67
C VAL A 9 -18.07 25.40 25.37
N LEU A 10 -17.34 24.42 25.89
CA LEU A 10 -15.96 24.11 25.52
C LEU A 10 -15.98 22.81 24.73
N ALA A 11 -15.74 22.89 23.43
CA ALA A 11 -14.96 21.91 22.68
C ALA A 11 -14.70 22.48 21.28
N LEU A 12 -13.52 23.07 21.11
CA LEU A 12 -12.88 23.29 19.83
C LEU A 12 -12.29 21.93 19.40
N ALA A 13 -12.74 21.34 18.30
CA ALA A 13 -11.96 20.31 17.61
C ALA A 13 -12.43 20.12 16.16
N ALA A 14 -11.62 20.67 15.26
CA ALA A 14 -11.30 20.21 13.90
C ALA A 14 -12.45 19.87 12.93
N ILE A 15 -12.54 20.72 11.91
CA ILE A 15 -13.08 20.40 10.59
C ILE A 15 -12.35 19.15 10.08
N ALA A 16 -13.00 17.99 10.08
CA ALA A 16 -12.57 16.88 9.24
C ALA A 16 -13.00 17.21 7.81
N ALA A 17 -12.20 18.03 7.12
CA ALA A 17 -12.22 18.07 5.67
C ALA A 17 -11.72 16.70 5.24
N PHE A 18 -12.65 15.81 4.89
CA PHE A 18 -12.34 14.61 4.14
C PHE A 18 -11.80 15.09 2.79
N ALA A 19 -10.50 15.32 2.72
CA ALA A 19 -9.82 15.58 1.46
C ALA A 19 -10.10 14.36 0.58
N ALA A 20 -10.84 14.56 -0.50
CA ALA A 20 -11.05 13.56 -1.51
C ALA A 20 -9.66 13.13 -2.01
N LEU A 21 -9.21 11.94 -1.57
CA LEU A 21 -8.02 11.32 -2.10
C LEU A 21 -8.18 11.26 -3.63
N PRO A 22 -7.19 11.71 -4.42
CA PRO A 22 -7.30 11.57 -5.86
C PRO A 22 -7.56 10.09 -6.17
N ALA A 23 -8.68 9.83 -6.82
CA ALA A 23 -9.07 8.50 -7.21
C ALA A 23 -8.13 8.00 -8.31
N THR A 24 -7.06 7.33 -7.91
CA THR A 24 -6.50 6.21 -8.70
C THR A 24 -7.05 4.90 -8.13
N LEU A 25 -8.35 4.89 -7.82
CA LEU A 25 -9.02 3.81 -7.06
C LEU A 25 -9.49 2.63 -7.92
N ALA A 26 -9.41 2.71 -9.25
CA ALA A 26 -10.04 1.73 -10.14
C ALA A 26 -9.18 0.48 -10.46
N ALA A 27 -7.89 0.46 -10.10
CA ALA A 27 -6.96 -0.61 -10.48
C ALA A 27 -6.28 -1.34 -9.31
N GLN A 28 -6.60 -0.98 -8.06
CA GLN A 28 -5.99 -1.62 -6.89
C GLN A 28 -6.77 -2.87 -6.47
N VAL A 29 -6.08 -3.99 -6.31
CA VAL A 29 -6.65 -5.24 -5.82
C VAL A 29 -6.53 -5.27 -4.28
N PRO A 30 -7.64 -5.41 -3.53
CA PRO A 30 -7.58 -5.45 -2.08
C PRO A 30 -6.87 -6.73 -1.60
N LEU A 31 -6.00 -6.58 -0.62
CA LEU A 31 -5.35 -7.66 0.12
C LEU A 31 -5.83 -7.67 1.57
N MET A 32 -6.02 -8.88 2.09
CA MET A 32 -6.24 -9.10 3.51
C MET A 32 -4.95 -9.67 4.09
N VAL A 33 -4.40 -9.01 5.12
CA VAL A 33 -3.20 -9.48 5.81
C VAL A 33 -3.41 -10.91 6.31
N GLY A 34 -2.44 -11.79 6.03
CA GLY A 34 -2.51 -13.22 6.36
C GLY A 34 -3.33 -14.08 5.38
N ARG A 35 -3.85 -13.50 4.30
CA ARG A 35 -4.49 -14.25 3.20
C ARG A 35 -3.63 -14.14 1.94
N PRO A 36 -3.23 -15.26 1.31
CA PRO A 36 -2.55 -15.20 0.03
C PRO A 36 -3.50 -14.67 -1.05
N ALA A 37 -2.95 -13.96 -2.02
CA ALA A 37 -3.65 -13.56 -3.23
C ALA A 37 -2.93 -14.11 -4.45
N THR A 38 -3.70 -14.47 -5.47
CA THR A 38 -3.20 -14.99 -6.73
C THR A 38 -3.70 -14.11 -7.87
N GLY A 39 -2.82 -13.83 -8.84
CA GLY A 39 -3.14 -13.00 -9.98
C GLY A 39 -2.19 -13.26 -11.14
N ARG A 40 -2.48 -12.64 -12.28
CA ARG A 40 -1.64 -12.69 -13.49
C ARG A 40 -1.28 -11.30 -13.93
N LEU A 41 -0.01 -11.01 -14.18
CA LEU A 41 0.37 -9.80 -14.91
C LEU A 41 -0.14 -9.93 -16.35
N LEU A 42 -0.93 -8.95 -16.78
CA LEU A 42 -1.55 -8.91 -18.10
C LEU A 42 -0.90 -7.79 -18.93
N PRO A 43 -0.86 -7.91 -20.27
CA PRO A 43 -0.41 -6.81 -21.14
C PRO A 43 -1.26 -5.54 -21.03
N SER A 44 -2.48 -5.66 -20.51
CA SER A 44 -3.37 -4.52 -20.24
C SER A 44 -3.14 -3.88 -18.87
N ASP A 45 -2.27 -4.45 -18.02
CA ASP A 45 -1.95 -3.86 -16.72
C ASP A 45 -1.10 -2.59 -16.91
N PRO A 46 -1.20 -1.62 -15.99
CA PRO A 46 -0.39 -0.41 -16.04
C PRO A 46 1.11 -0.72 -16.08
N THR A 47 1.87 0.19 -16.70
CA THR A 47 3.33 0.08 -16.78
C THR A 47 4.02 1.16 -15.95
N PHE A 48 5.19 0.82 -15.41
CA PHE A 48 6.15 1.82 -14.94
C PHE A 48 6.78 2.58 -16.12
N PRO A 49 7.53 3.67 -15.87
CA PRO A 49 8.22 4.42 -16.92
C PRO A 49 9.24 3.59 -17.72
N ASP A 50 9.74 2.50 -17.14
CA ASP A 50 10.62 1.53 -17.80
C ASP A 50 9.86 0.49 -18.65
N SER A 51 8.54 0.66 -18.83
CA SER A 51 7.63 -0.22 -19.57
C SER A 51 7.34 -1.58 -18.92
N THR A 52 7.76 -1.80 -17.67
CA THR A 52 7.43 -3.04 -16.94
C THR A 52 5.99 -3.00 -16.42
N HIS A 53 5.24 -4.11 -16.59
CA HIS A 53 3.84 -4.21 -16.15
C HIS A 53 3.73 -4.51 -14.66
N TYR A 54 2.85 -3.81 -13.95
CA TYR A 54 2.63 -4.04 -12.53
C TYR A 54 1.15 -4.24 -12.18
N LYS A 55 0.92 -5.00 -11.10
CA LYS A 55 -0.34 -4.97 -10.35
C LYS A 55 -0.19 -4.14 -9.10
N LEU A 56 -1.18 -3.29 -8.86
CA LEU A 56 -1.28 -2.54 -7.62
C LEU A 56 -2.20 -3.28 -6.65
N TYR A 57 -1.67 -3.59 -5.47
CA TYR A 57 -2.43 -4.15 -4.36
C TYR A 57 -2.54 -3.13 -3.23
N ALA A 58 -3.58 -3.23 -2.40
CA ALA A 58 -3.76 -2.36 -1.24
C ALA A 58 -4.18 -3.15 0.00
N PHE A 59 -3.66 -2.76 1.16
CA PHE A 59 -4.02 -3.36 2.45
C PHE A 59 -4.11 -2.29 3.55
N VAL A 60 -4.86 -2.58 4.60
CA VAL A 60 -4.94 -1.74 5.80
C VAL A 60 -3.88 -2.22 6.79
N GLY A 61 -3.08 -1.31 7.34
CA GLY A 61 -2.10 -1.63 8.38
C GLY A 61 -2.13 -0.63 9.52
N ASN A 62 -1.69 -1.05 10.71
CA ASN A 62 -1.61 -0.18 11.88
C ASN A 62 -0.18 0.29 12.16
N ARG A 63 -0.08 1.39 12.90
CA ARG A 63 1.20 1.90 13.38
C ARG A 63 1.93 0.84 14.20
N GLY A 64 3.16 0.54 13.80
CA GLY A 64 4.06 -0.36 14.51
C GLY A 64 3.93 -1.83 14.10
N ASP A 65 2.95 -2.19 13.26
CA ASP A 65 2.87 -3.52 12.66
C ASP A 65 4.13 -3.77 11.81
N THR A 66 4.68 -4.98 11.89
CA THR A 66 5.68 -5.47 10.94
C THR A 66 4.95 -6.32 9.91
N VAL A 67 5.00 -5.90 8.65
CA VAL A 67 4.39 -6.62 7.54
C VAL A 67 5.47 -7.26 6.68
N THR A 68 5.20 -8.46 6.21
CA THR A 68 6.02 -9.16 5.21
C THR A 68 5.14 -9.45 4.00
N ALA A 69 5.58 -9.00 2.84
CA ALA A 69 4.96 -9.31 1.56
C ALA A 69 5.92 -10.19 0.76
N GLU A 70 5.40 -11.29 0.24
CA GLU A 70 6.14 -12.24 -0.59
C GLU A 70 5.44 -12.37 -1.94
N LEU A 71 6.21 -12.31 -3.02
CA LEU A 71 5.76 -12.54 -4.39
C LEU A 71 6.61 -13.66 -4.97
N THR A 72 5.94 -14.71 -5.44
CA THR A 72 6.59 -15.86 -6.08
C THR A 72 6.01 -16.04 -7.48
N SER A 73 6.87 -16.29 -8.46
CA SER A 73 6.45 -16.57 -9.82
C SER A 73 7.40 -17.55 -10.50
N ASP A 74 6.84 -18.49 -11.24
CA ASP A 74 7.61 -19.39 -12.12
C ASP A 74 7.75 -18.81 -13.54
N ASP A 75 6.97 -17.77 -13.87
CA ASP A 75 6.85 -17.21 -15.22
C ASP A 75 7.72 -15.97 -15.48
N PHE A 76 8.17 -15.28 -14.43
CA PHE A 76 8.94 -14.03 -14.52
C PHE A 76 9.78 -13.79 -13.25
N ASP A 77 10.80 -12.94 -13.34
CA ASP A 77 11.56 -12.50 -12.16
C ASP A 77 10.71 -11.50 -11.35
N ALA A 78 10.30 -11.90 -10.14
CA ALA A 78 9.41 -11.12 -9.29
C ALA A 78 10.10 -9.88 -8.69
N ASN A 79 9.36 -8.78 -8.61
CA ASN A 79 9.79 -7.55 -7.93
C ASN A 79 8.64 -6.96 -7.08
N LEU A 80 8.95 -6.56 -5.85
CA LEU A 80 8.00 -5.94 -4.92
C LEU A 80 8.44 -4.55 -4.49
N ILE A 81 7.49 -3.60 -4.55
CA ILE A 81 7.70 -2.24 -4.08
C ILE A 81 6.57 -1.84 -3.12
N LEU A 82 6.94 -1.43 -1.91
CA LEU A 82 6.05 -0.85 -0.90
C LEU A 82 6.23 0.68 -0.90
N PRO A 83 5.29 1.46 -1.47
CA PRO A 83 5.30 2.91 -1.34
C PRO A 83 4.56 3.41 -0.08
N ASP A 84 4.78 4.68 0.26
CA ASP A 84 3.97 5.45 1.19
C ASP A 84 2.65 5.94 0.55
N GLY A 85 1.85 6.67 1.32
CA GLY A 85 0.59 7.24 0.83
C GLY A 85 0.75 8.21 -0.35
N ASN A 86 1.92 8.85 -0.48
CA ASN A 86 2.28 9.80 -1.53
C ASN A 86 2.94 9.12 -2.75
N GLY A 87 3.17 7.80 -2.70
CA GLY A 87 3.85 7.05 -3.75
C GLY A 87 5.38 6.99 -3.62
N ASN A 88 5.97 7.55 -2.56
CA ASN A 88 7.41 7.44 -2.33
C ASN A 88 7.76 6.03 -1.86
N ARG A 89 8.82 5.43 -2.41
CA ARG A 89 9.24 4.08 -2.05
C ARG A 89 9.72 4.02 -0.58
N LEU A 90 9.02 3.26 0.26
CA LEU A 90 9.40 2.96 1.64
C LEU A 90 10.36 1.77 1.72
N ALA A 91 10.09 0.73 0.91
CA ALA A 91 10.92 -0.45 0.79
C ALA A 91 10.73 -1.10 -0.59
N SER A 92 11.75 -1.81 -1.07
CA SER A 92 11.68 -2.71 -2.22
C SER A 92 12.66 -3.86 -2.00
N ASP A 93 12.33 -5.02 -2.54
CA ASP A 93 13.26 -6.14 -2.67
C ASP A 93 13.02 -6.80 -4.02
N ASP A 94 14.11 -7.05 -4.74
CA ASP A 94 14.19 -7.68 -6.04
C ASP A 94 15.00 -8.99 -6.04
N ASP A 95 15.60 -9.39 -4.90
CA ASP A 95 16.45 -10.59 -4.83
C ASP A 95 16.41 -11.27 -3.45
N SER A 96 15.29 -11.90 -3.13
CA SER A 96 15.21 -12.77 -1.95
C SER A 96 15.54 -14.22 -2.32
N ASP A 97 16.82 -14.59 -2.20
CA ASP A 97 17.30 -15.98 -2.09
C ASP A 97 17.46 -16.78 -3.41
N GLY A 98 17.73 -16.09 -4.53
CA GLY A 98 18.22 -16.72 -5.77
C GLY A 98 17.21 -17.55 -6.57
N LYS A 99 15.95 -17.56 -6.13
CA LYS A 99 14.78 -18.01 -6.90
C LYS A 99 13.95 -16.76 -7.17
N CYS A 100 13.29 -16.67 -8.32
CA CYS A 100 12.52 -15.55 -8.89
C CYS A 100 11.39 -14.99 -7.98
N ASN A 101 11.70 -14.70 -6.72
CA ASN A 101 10.83 -14.37 -5.62
C ASN A 101 11.33 -13.05 -5.02
N ALA A 102 10.38 -12.19 -4.65
CA ALA A 102 10.65 -10.94 -3.96
C ALA A 102 10.01 -10.98 -2.58
N ARG A 103 10.70 -10.44 -1.56
CA ARG A 103 10.17 -10.33 -0.20
C ARG A 103 10.50 -9.00 0.45
N VAL A 104 9.47 -8.21 0.75
CA VAL A 104 9.63 -6.97 1.52
C VAL A 104 9.17 -7.19 2.95
N THR A 105 10.02 -6.86 3.93
CA THR A 105 9.61 -6.75 5.35
C THR A 105 9.77 -5.31 5.82
N TYR A 106 8.72 -4.72 6.38
CA TYR A 106 8.73 -3.32 6.77
C TYR A 106 7.87 -3.07 8.01
N ARG A 107 8.33 -2.16 8.89
CA ARG A 107 7.59 -1.73 10.07
C ARG A 107 6.83 -0.44 9.78
N LEU A 108 5.51 -0.51 9.82
CA LEU A 108 4.62 0.57 9.43
C LEU A 108 4.72 1.76 10.40
N PRO A 109 4.96 3.00 9.91
CA PRO A 109 5.09 4.18 10.77
C PRO A 109 3.76 4.65 11.33
N ASP A 110 2.66 4.42 10.61
CA ASP A 110 1.33 4.98 10.88
C ASP A 110 0.20 3.98 10.57
N ALA A 111 -1.00 4.25 11.10
CA ALA A 111 -2.20 3.53 10.71
C ALA A 111 -2.74 4.12 9.41
N ALA A 112 -2.71 3.36 8.32
CA ALA A 112 -3.04 3.85 6.98
C ALA A 112 -3.41 2.72 6.00
N ASN A 113 -3.89 3.12 4.83
CA ASN A 113 -3.98 2.25 3.66
C ASN A 113 -2.63 2.25 2.95
N TYR A 114 -1.96 1.11 2.95
CA TYR A 114 -0.70 0.88 2.27
C TYR A 114 -0.94 0.23 0.92
N ARG A 115 0.05 0.37 0.02
CA ARG A 115 0.00 -0.19 -1.33
C ARG A 115 1.18 -1.11 -1.54
N ILE A 116 1.07 -2.03 -2.50
CA ILE A 116 2.18 -2.84 -2.98
C ILE A 116 2.10 -2.90 -4.50
N TYR A 117 3.21 -2.58 -5.16
CA TYR A 117 3.40 -2.90 -6.57
C TYR A 117 4.03 -4.29 -6.69
N ALA A 118 3.34 -5.19 -7.39
CA ALA A 118 3.86 -6.46 -7.83
C ALA A 118 4.22 -6.34 -9.31
N ASN A 119 5.49 -6.45 -9.63
CA ASN A 119 6.04 -6.21 -10.97
C ASN A 119 6.89 -7.40 -11.43
N SER A 120 7.17 -7.45 -12.72
CA SER A 120 8.21 -8.28 -13.32
C SER A 120 9.47 -7.45 -13.60
N SER A 121 10.63 -7.96 -13.20
CA SER A 121 11.93 -7.49 -13.68
C SER A 121 12.35 -8.31 -14.91
N TYR A 122 13.10 -7.72 -15.84
CA TYR A 122 13.74 -8.47 -16.93
C TYR A 122 15.14 -8.90 -16.48
N ARG A 123 15.50 -10.18 -16.60
CA ARG A 123 16.90 -10.61 -16.61
C ARG A 123 17.58 -10.05 -17.86
N SER A 124 18.58 -9.20 -17.68
CA SER A 124 19.54 -8.84 -18.73
C SER A 124 20.40 -10.04 -19.13
#